data_AF-A0A943IVB9-F1
#
_entry.id   AF-A0A943IVB9-F1
#
_cell.length_a   1.000
_cell.length_b   1.000
_cell.length_c   1.000
_cell.angle_alpha   90.00
_cell.angle_beta   90.00
_cell.angle_gamma   90.00
#
_symmetry.space_group_name_H-M   'P 1'
#
loop_
_entity.id
_entity.type
_entity.pdbx_description
1 polymer ?
#
loop_
_entity_poly.entity_id
_entity_poly.type
_entity_poly.pdbx_seq_one_letter_code
_entity_poly.pdbx_strand_id
1 'polypeptide(L)' 'MSGKIIIYIIITVLVIWSLDSININSIFKKNKVIQAKVFYFFLALSLIYLVTNFLWDFFLTTKI' A
#
# COMPACT_ATOMS: atom_id res chain seq x y z
N MET A 1 -19.66 -6.52 1.72
CA MET A 1 -18.69 -6.37 0.62
C MET A 1 -18.46 -4.91 0.22
N SER A 2 -19.50 -4.09 0.07
CA SER A 2 -19.37 -2.69 -0.41
C SER A 2 -18.52 -1.78 0.49
N GLY A 3 -18.59 -1.93 1.81
CA GLY A 3 -17.79 -1.12 2.75
C GLY A 3 -16.28 -1.34 2.61
N LYS A 4 -15.84 -2.57 2.34
CA LYS A 4 -14.42 -2.91 2.15
C LYS A 4 -13.85 -2.26 0.89
N ILE A 5 -14.66 -2.09 -0.16
CA ILE A 5 -14.27 -1.43 -1.42
C ILE A 5 -13.98 0.06 -1.19
N ILE A 6 -14.79 0.74 -0.37
CA ILE A 6 -14.57 2.16 -0.03
C ILE A 6 -13.23 2.32 0.69
N ILE A 7 -12.91 1.42 1.62
CA ILE A 7 -11.61 1.41 2.32
C ILE A 7 -10.48 1.21 1.30
N TYR A 8 -10.61 0.26 0.37
CA TYR A 8 -9.60 0.05 -0.68
C TYR A 8 -9.30 1.32 -1.49
N ILE A 9 -10.32 2.09 -1.86
CA ILE A 9 -10.14 3.33 -2.64
C ILE A 9 -9.36 4.37 -1.82
N ILE A 10 -9.77 4.59 -0.57
CA ILE A 10 -9.12 5.58 0.31
C ILE A 10 -7.68 5.16 0.62
N ILE A 11 -7.46 3.90 0.95
CA ILE A 11 -6.13 3.36 1.28
C ILE A 11 -5.20 3.36 0.07
N THR A 12 -5.71 3.15 -1.15
CA THR A 12 -4.89 3.24 -2.36
C THR A 12 -4.24 4.61 -2.51
N VAL A 13 -5.01 5.69 -2.33
CA VAL A 13 -4.49 7.07 -2.42
C VAL A 13 -3.48 7.33 -1.30
N LEU A 14 -3.80 6.93 -0.07
CA LEU A 14 -2.93 7.14 1.09
C LEU A 14 -1.61 6.38 0.98
N VAL A 15 -1.63 5.12 0.54
CA VAL A 15 -0.41 4.31 0.39
C VAL A 15 0.47 4.89 -0.70
N ILE A 16 -0.07 5.23 -1.87
CA ILE A 16 0.72 5.84 -2.96
C ILE A 16 1.36 7.15 -2.50
N TRP A 17 0.60 8.01 -1.81
CA TRP A 17 1.13 9.25 -1.25
C TRP A 17 2.22 9.00 -0.19
N SER A 18 2.02 8.00 0.68
CA SER A 18 3.01 7.65 1.71
C SER A 18 4.31 7.11 1.12
N LEU A 19 4.24 6.39 -0.01
CA LEU A 19 5.40 5.81 -0.66
C LEU A 19 6.32 6.86 -1.29
N ASP A 20 5.77 8.02 -1.65
CA ASP A 20 6.56 9.15 -2.16
C ASP A 20 7.48 9.76 -1.08
N SER A 21 7.15 9.57 0.20
CA SER A 21 8.02 10.01 1.31
C SER A 21 9.32 9.20 1.42
N ILE A 22 9.40 8.05 0.76
CA ILE A 22 10.56 7.17 0.82
C ILE A 22 11.60 7.65 -0.21
N ASN A 23 12.85 7.82 0.23
CA ASN A 23 13.96 8.09 -0.69
C ASN A 23 14.37 6.83 -1.48
N ILE A 24 13.53 6.46 -2.45
CA ILE A 24 13.66 5.30 -3.34
C ILE A 24 15.05 5.25 -3.99
N ASN A 25 15.60 6.40 -4.41
CA ASN A 25 16.91 6.48 -5.08
C ASN A 25 18.07 6.02 -4.19
N SER A 26 17.94 6.14 -2.86
CA SER A 26 18.94 5.64 -1.91
C SER A 26 18.81 4.14 -1.62
N ILE A 27 17.62 3.57 -1.81
CA ILE A 27 17.32 2.17 -1.45
C ILE A 27 17.65 1.21 -2.60
N PHE A 28 17.39 1.62 -3.85
CA PHE A 28 17.59 0.74 -5.00
C PHE A 28 19.02 0.76 -5.55
N LYS A 29 19.45 -0.39 -6.07
CA LYS A 29 20.75 -0.53 -6.75
C LYS A 29 20.79 0.35 -8.01
N LYS A 30 21.92 1.05 -8.20
CA LYS A 30 22.19 1.85 -9.41
C LYS A 30 22.09 0.96 -10.67
N ASN A 31 21.57 1.52 -11.77
CA ASN A 31 21.34 0.85 -13.07
C ASN A 31 20.30 -0.29 -13.10
N LYS A 32 19.43 -0.44 -12.09
CA LYS A 32 18.35 -1.44 -12.08
C LYS A 32 16.95 -0.81 -12.07
N VAL A 33 16.70 0.09 -13.02
CA VAL A 33 15.45 0.89 -13.09
C VAL A 33 14.19 0.03 -13.20
N ILE A 34 14.19 -1.00 -14.06
CA ILE A 34 13.01 -1.86 -14.26
C ILE A 34 12.69 -2.66 -13.00
N GLN A 35 13.70 -3.25 -12.36
CA GLN A 35 13.53 -4.02 -11.13
C GLN A 35 13.01 -3.14 -9.99
N ALA A 36 13.51 -1.91 -9.88
CA ALA A 36 13.03 -0.94 -8.89
C ALA A 36 11.55 -0.57 -9.10
N LYS A 37 11.13 -0.33 -10.36
CA LYS A 37 9.72 -0.04 -10.69
C LYS A 37 8.79 -1.20 -10.38
N VAL A 38 9.18 -2.42 -10.75
CA VAL A 38 8.40 -3.63 -10.47
C VAL A 38 8.27 -3.86 -8.96
N PHE A 39 9.37 -3.69 -8.21
CA PHE A 39 9.34 -3.79 -6.76
C PHE A 39 8.45 -2.71 -6.13
N TYR A 40 8.55 -1.46 -6.57
CA TYR A 40 7.70 -0.37 -6.08
C TYR A 40 6.21 -0.68 -6.28
N PHE A 41 5.85 -1.22 -7.45
CA PHE A 41 4.49 -1.63 -7.75
C PHE A 41 4.01 -2.77 -6.83
N PHE A 42 4.81 -3.82 -6.64
CA PHE A 42 4.46 -4.91 -5.73
C PHE A 42 4.40 -4.47 -4.27
N LEU A 43 5.29 -3.59 -3.84
CA LEU A 43 5.29 -3.01 -2.51
C LEU A 43 3.99 -2.20 -2.28
N ALA A 44 3.60 -1.37 -3.23
CA ALA A 44 2.35 -0.62 -3.18
C ALA A 44 1.14 -1.53 -3.05
N LEU A 45 1.01 -2.55 -3.91
CA LEU A 45 -0.09 -3.52 -3.84
C LEU A 45 -0.13 -4.26 -2.50
N SER A 46 1.03 -4.68 -2.00
CA SER A 46 1.14 -5.41 -0.73
C SER A 46 0.70 -4.55 0.46
N LEU A 47 1.15 -3.29 0.49
CA LEU A 47 0.78 -2.34 1.54
C LEU A 47 -0.71 -1.98 1.48
N ILE A 48 -1.27 -1.77 0.29
CA ILE A 48 -2.71 -1.50 0.14
C ILE A 48 -3.53 -2.66 0.71
N TYR A 49 -3.18 -3.90 0.36
CA TYR A 49 -3.86 -5.10 0.89
C TYR A 49 -3.72 -5.23 2.41
N LEU A 50 -2.51 -5.08 2.94
CA LEU A 50 -2.23 -5.19 4.37
C LEU A 50 -3.00 -4.16 5.19
N VAL A 51 -2.88 -2.88 4.82
CA VAL A 51 -3.51 -1.78 5.55
C VAL A 51 -5.04 -1.87 5.45
N THR A 52 -5.57 -2.22 4.27
CA THR A 52 -7.02 -2.38 4.09
C THR A 52 -7.57 -3.53 4.93
N ASN A 53 -6.90 -4.68 4.94
CA ASN A 53 -7.35 -5.81 5.76
C ASN A 53 -7.21 -5.52 7.25
N PHE A 54 -6.11 -4.90 7.68
CA PHE A 54 -5.94 -4.48 9.07
C PHE A 54 -7.10 -3.60 9.54
N LEU A 55 -7.47 -2.58 8.76
CA LEU A 55 -8.58 -1.68 9.11
C LEU A 55 -9.93 -2.39 9.08
N TRP A 56 -10.12 -3.30 8.12
CA TRP A 56 -11.35 -4.09 8.03
C TRP A 56 -11.51 -5.04 9.22
N ASP A 57 -10.44 -5.74 9.59
CA ASP A 57 -10.44 -6.67 10.73
C ASP A 57 -10.62 -5.91 12.04
N PHE A 58 -9.92 -4.77 12.21
CA PHE A 58 -10.10 -3.88 13.36
C PHE A 58 -11.54 -3.39 13.50
N PHE A 59 -12.16 -2.99 12.38
CA PHE A 59 -13.57 -2.56 12.36
C PHE A 59 -14.53 -3.68 12.73
N LEU A 60 -14.28 -4.91 12.27
CA LEU A 60 -15.08 -6.09 12.63
C LEU A 60 -14.95 -6.42 14.12
N THR A 61 -13.72 -6.42 14.67
CA THR A 61 -13.48 -6.70 16.08
C THR A 61 -14.08 -5.64 17.00
N THR A 62 -14.07 -4.36 16.59
CA THR A 62 -14.61 -3.26 17.41
C THR A 62 -16.15 -3.19 17.38
N LYS A 63 -16.79 -3.85 16.40
CA LYS A 63 -18.26 -3.93 16.28
C LYS A 63 -18.89 -5.10 17.03
N ILE A 64 -18.08 -5.88 17.75
CA ILE A 64 -18.50 -6.87 18.74
C ILE A 64 -18.66 -6.13 20.07
#